data_AF-A0A8K0UPD0-F1
#
_entry.id   AF-A0A8K0UPD0-F1
#
_cell.length_a   1.000
_cell.length_b   1.000
_cell.length_c   1.000
_cell.angle_alpha   90.00
_cell.angle_beta   90.00
_cell.angle_gamma   90.00
#
_symmetry.space_group_name_H-M   'P 1'
#
loop_
_entity.id
_entity.type
_entity.pdbx_description
1 polymer ?
#
loop_
_entity_poly.entity_id
_entity_poly.type
_entity_poly.pdbx_seq_one_letter_code
_entity_poly.pdbx_strand_id
1 'polypeptide(L)'
;MATTQHYLWAVGHFILLLSSLRYFMAWVLFRGPSPWWYKVSFTGALMSYAIVCQKSLGTPQPNAAWIKKALLDENIQYFAMAIFWWMSKPVAIALLPYAIFSLFHALTFSRTTLMPQFLPPGPPATAGGPPTPHPLAKRLQLWVKSNYDSAMKLVAFIELGILLRVVLGAITFQNSLLTPLFYAHFVRQRFYQSAFTRTAVSVVYGYIDNFVRKPGNPPVAINIWDKFTMVVSRWAGSTLAPQQPAGGARAQ
;
A
#
# COMPACT_ATOMS: atom_id res chain seq x y z
N MET A 1 9.84 19.99 18.18
CA MET A 1 10.90 19.25 17.43
C MET A 1 10.43 17.82 17.18
N ALA A 2 10.92 17.15 16.14
CA ALA A 2 10.55 15.76 15.86
C ALA A 2 11.08 14.81 16.95
N THR A 3 10.31 13.79 17.31
CA THR A 3 10.72 12.77 18.28
C THR A 3 11.73 11.80 17.66
N THR A 4 12.52 11.10 18.47
CA THR A 4 13.45 10.05 18.01
C THR A 4 12.73 9.01 17.15
N GLN A 5 11.53 8.61 17.56
CA GLN A 5 10.68 7.69 16.80
C GLN A 5 10.32 8.23 15.41
N HIS A 6 10.05 9.54 15.27
CA HIS A 6 9.76 10.14 13.98
C HIS A 6 10.99 10.17 13.05
N TYR A 7 12.19 10.38 13.60
CA TYR A 7 13.43 10.26 12.82
C TYR A 7 13.71 8.83 12.36
N LEU A 8 13.58 7.83 13.25
CA LEU A 8 13.77 6.42 12.90
C LEU A 8 12.79 5.97 11.81
N TRP A 9 11.54 6.40 11.93
CA TRP A 9 10.50 6.16 10.92
C TRP A 9 10.88 6.74 9.56
N ALA A 10 11.41 7.97 9.53
CA ALA A 10 11.85 8.61 8.30
C ALA A 10 13.08 7.90 7.71
N VAL A 11 14.05 7.50 8.54
CA VAL A 11 15.23 6.74 8.11
C VAL A 11 14.83 5.46 7.38
N GLY A 12 13.85 4.71 7.88
CA GLY A 12 13.33 3.52 7.19
C GLY A 12 12.80 3.84 5.78
N HIS A 13 12.07 4.94 5.61
CA HIS A 13 11.57 5.39 4.31
C HIS A 13 12.69 5.84 3.37
N PHE A 14 13.72 6.56 3.86
CA PHE A 14 14.87 6.94 3.05
C PHE A 14 15.70 5.72 2.61
N ILE A 15 15.94 4.77 3.52
CA ILE A 15 16.60 3.50 3.19
C ILE A 15 15.83 2.79 2.09
N LEU A 16 14.51 2.65 2.26
CA LEU A 16 13.66 2.01 1.26
C LEU A 16 13.75 2.71 -0.10
N LEU A 17 13.60 4.03 -0.13
CA LEU A 17 13.58 4.79 -1.37
C LEU A 17 14.91 4.69 -2.13
N LEU A 18 16.04 4.85 -1.44
CA LEU A 18 17.36 4.79 -2.07
C LEU A 18 17.71 3.38 -2.55
N SER A 19 17.43 2.36 -1.74
CA SER A 19 17.71 0.97 -2.09
C SER A 19 16.78 0.44 -3.19
N SER A 20 15.50 0.83 -3.18
CA SER A 20 14.54 0.48 -4.24
C SER A 20 14.91 1.17 -5.56
N LEU A 21 15.30 2.45 -5.53
CA LEU A 21 15.80 3.16 -6.71
C LEU A 21 17.01 2.45 -7.32
N ARG A 22 17.98 2.06 -6.49
CA ARG A 22 19.14 1.28 -6.94
C ARG A 22 18.74 -0.08 -7.52
N TYR A 23 17.82 -0.78 -6.88
CA TYR A 23 17.29 -2.06 -7.36
C TYR A 23 16.60 -1.88 -8.72
N PHE A 24 15.72 -0.89 -8.86
CA PHE A 24 15.01 -0.61 -10.10
C PHE A 24 15.94 -0.18 -11.23
N MET A 25 16.96 0.64 -10.97
CA MET A 25 17.95 1.00 -11.98
C MET A 25 18.62 -0.25 -12.57
N ALA A 26 19.07 -1.19 -11.72
CA ALA A 26 19.66 -2.43 -12.21
C ALA A 26 18.64 -3.36 -12.90
N TRP A 27 17.40 -3.39 -12.41
CA TRP A 27 16.32 -4.19 -13.01
C TRP A 27 15.91 -3.70 -14.40
N VAL A 28 15.66 -2.39 -14.56
CA VAL A 28 15.25 -1.76 -15.82
C VAL A 28 16.37 -1.79 -16.86
N LEU A 29 17.63 -1.67 -16.43
CA LEU A 29 18.80 -1.78 -17.32
C LEU A 29 19.19 -3.25 -17.62
N PHE A 30 18.38 -4.23 -17.18
CA PHE A 30 18.64 -5.66 -17.35
C PHE A 30 20.01 -6.14 -16.81
N ARG A 31 20.54 -5.46 -15.79
CA ARG A 31 21.87 -5.72 -15.20
C ARG A 31 21.87 -6.74 -14.06
N GLY A 32 20.78 -7.50 -13.88
CA GLY A 32 20.66 -8.48 -12.79
C GLY A 32 20.70 -7.83 -11.41
N PRO A 33 19.60 -7.25 -10.91
CA PRO A 33 19.62 -6.53 -9.64
C PRO A 33 19.94 -7.47 -8.47
N SER A 34 20.92 -7.10 -7.66
CA SER A 34 21.29 -7.92 -6.49
C SER A 34 20.10 -8.03 -5.51
N PRO A 35 19.73 -9.26 -5.09
CA PRO A 35 18.69 -9.48 -4.08
C PRO A 35 18.96 -8.76 -2.76
N TRP A 36 20.21 -8.40 -2.47
CA TRP A 36 20.58 -7.59 -1.31
C TRP A 36 19.78 -6.28 -1.26
N TRP A 37 19.73 -5.53 -2.36
CA TRP A 37 19.03 -4.23 -2.40
C TRP A 37 17.52 -4.38 -2.24
N TYR A 38 16.96 -5.51 -2.68
CA TYR A 38 15.56 -5.86 -2.42
C TYR A 38 15.31 -6.08 -0.93
N LYS A 39 16.17 -6.88 -0.26
CA LYS A 39 16.06 -7.12 1.18
C LYS A 39 16.27 -5.85 1.98
N VAL A 40 17.26 -5.02 1.64
CA VAL A 40 17.48 -3.70 2.27
C VAL A 40 16.26 -2.79 2.13
N SER A 41 15.61 -2.81 0.95
CA SER A 41 14.37 -2.04 0.73
C SER A 41 13.27 -2.46 1.70
N PHE A 42 13.01 -3.77 1.80
CA PHE A 42 12.00 -4.28 2.72
C PHE A 42 12.42 -4.16 4.19
N THR A 43 13.71 -4.20 4.53
CA THR A 43 14.17 -3.85 5.89
C THR A 43 13.81 -2.40 6.23
N GLY A 44 14.01 -1.45 5.30
CA GLY A 44 13.54 -0.08 5.45
C GLY A 44 12.03 0.01 5.66
N ALA A 45 11.25 -0.78 4.90
CA ALA A 45 9.80 -0.88 5.07
C ALA A 45 9.45 -1.38 6.48
N LEU A 46 10.06 -2.48 6.93
CA LEU A 46 9.81 -3.08 8.23
C LEU A 46 10.11 -2.09 9.37
N MET A 47 11.20 -1.33 9.27
CA MET A 47 11.53 -0.28 10.25
C MET A 47 10.44 0.79 10.34
N SER A 48 10.00 1.36 9.20
CA SER A 48 8.98 2.40 9.19
C SER A 48 7.62 1.88 9.63
N TYR A 49 7.19 0.72 9.11
CA TYR A 49 5.88 0.17 9.41
C TYR A 49 5.79 -0.35 10.85
N ALA A 50 6.85 -0.90 11.45
CA ALA A 50 6.85 -1.26 12.87
C ALA A 50 6.50 -0.05 13.75
N ILE A 51 7.06 1.12 13.45
CA ILE A 51 6.80 2.37 14.16
C ILE A 51 5.36 2.85 13.98
N VAL A 52 4.84 2.81 12.75
CA VAL A 52 3.44 3.22 12.48
C VAL A 52 2.46 2.24 13.10
N CYS A 53 2.74 0.94 13.06
CA CYS A 53 1.93 -0.08 13.70
C CYS A 53 1.83 0.13 15.21
N GLN A 54 2.96 0.39 15.88
CA GLN A 54 2.97 0.71 17.31
C GLN A 54 2.15 1.97 17.60
N LYS A 55 2.27 3.01 16.76
CA LYS A 55 1.51 4.26 16.91
C LYS A 55 0.01 4.05 16.73
N SER A 56 -0.41 3.24 15.77
CA SER A 56 -1.84 2.98 15.48
C SER A 56 -2.49 2.04 16.50
N LEU A 57 -1.77 1.02 16.96
CA LEU A 57 -2.31 -0.01 17.84
C LEU A 57 -2.06 0.22 19.33
N GLY A 58 -1.00 0.93 19.69
CA GLY A 58 -0.50 1.00 21.07
C GLY A 58 0.17 -0.30 21.51
N THR A 59 0.29 -0.50 22.83
CA THR A 59 0.86 -1.72 23.41
C THR A 59 0.04 -2.95 23.01
N PRO A 60 0.67 -4.03 22.51
CA PRO A 60 -0.02 -5.28 22.23
C PRO A 60 -0.78 -5.82 23.43
N GLN A 61 -2.03 -6.21 23.20
CA GLN A 61 -2.88 -6.85 24.22
C GLN A 61 -3.34 -8.21 23.69
N PRO A 62 -3.20 -9.31 24.45
CA PRO A 62 -3.59 -10.65 24.01
C PRO A 62 -5.11 -10.86 24.15
N ASN A 63 -5.91 -10.01 23.50
CA ASN A 63 -7.36 -10.10 23.51
C ASN A 63 -7.95 -9.94 22.10
N ALA A 64 -9.17 -10.45 21.92
CA ALA A 64 -9.84 -10.45 20.62
C ALA A 64 -10.08 -9.05 20.04
N ALA A 65 -10.32 -8.05 20.89
CA ALA A 65 -10.54 -6.67 20.45
C ALA A 65 -9.28 -6.07 19.82
N TRP A 66 -8.12 -6.27 20.44
CA TRP A 66 -6.83 -5.81 19.93
C TRP A 66 -6.45 -6.56 18.64
N ILE A 67 -6.60 -7.88 18.62
CA ILE A 67 -6.32 -8.70 17.43
C ILE A 67 -7.18 -8.23 16.25
N LYS A 68 -8.48 -8.02 16.48
CA LYS A 68 -9.39 -7.53 15.45
C LYS A 68 -8.99 -6.13 14.95
N LYS A 69 -8.61 -5.23 15.86
CA LYS A 69 -8.09 -3.90 15.48
C LYS A 69 -6.85 -4.03 14.60
N ALA A 70 -5.90 -4.89 14.96
CA ALA A 70 -4.69 -5.14 14.18
C ALA A 70 -4.98 -5.69 12.78
N LEU A 71 -5.89 -6.67 12.66
CA LEU A 71 -6.27 -7.26 11.36
C LEU A 71 -6.95 -6.25 10.42
N LEU A 72 -7.63 -5.25 10.97
CA LEU A 72 -8.31 -4.19 10.23
C LEU A 72 -7.45 -2.94 10.01
N ASP A 73 -6.22 -2.89 10.51
CA ASP A 73 -5.32 -1.75 10.32
C ASP A 73 -4.48 -1.93 9.04
N GLU A 74 -4.54 -0.95 8.13
CA GLU A 74 -3.81 -1.04 6.86
C GLU A 74 -2.29 -1.09 7.05
N ASN A 75 -1.75 -0.45 8.09
CA ASN A 75 -0.32 -0.45 8.36
C ASN A 75 0.15 -1.85 8.75
N ILE A 76 -0.65 -2.59 9.50
CA ILE A 76 -0.35 -3.97 9.88
C ILE A 76 -0.38 -4.88 8.65
N GLN A 77 -1.32 -4.65 7.74
CA GLN A 77 -1.42 -5.43 6.50
C GLN A 77 -0.20 -5.22 5.61
N TYR A 78 0.23 -3.96 5.42
CA TYR A 78 1.48 -3.66 4.73
C TYR A 78 2.71 -4.15 5.51
N PHE A 79 2.72 -4.11 6.84
CA PHE A 79 3.82 -4.67 7.63
C PHE A 79 3.95 -6.19 7.42
N ALA A 80 2.85 -6.93 7.54
CA ALA A 80 2.82 -8.37 7.28
C ALA A 80 3.22 -8.70 5.83
N MET A 81 2.79 -7.87 4.88
CA MET A 81 3.17 -8.02 3.49
C MET A 81 4.67 -7.72 3.25
N ALA A 82 5.24 -6.74 3.95
CA ALA A 82 6.67 -6.47 3.91
C ALA A 82 7.49 -7.63 4.47
N ILE A 83 7.04 -8.27 5.57
CA ILE A 83 7.65 -9.50 6.10
C ILE A 83 7.60 -10.61 5.05
N PHE A 84 6.42 -10.83 4.46
CA PHE A 84 6.24 -11.84 3.41
C PHE A 84 7.19 -11.63 2.23
N TRP A 85 7.29 -10.41 1.71
CA TRP A 85 8.22 -10.10 0.63
C TRP A 85 9.68 -10.21 1.05
N TRP A 86 10.00 -9.82 2.27
CA TRP A 86 11.33 -9.95 2.82
C TRP A 86 11.76 -11.41 2.98
N MET A 87 10.85 -12.37 3.15
CA MET A 87 11.19 -13.80 3.20
C MET A 87 11.13 -14.49 1.83
N SER A 88 10.34 -13.95 0.89
CA SER A 88 10.09 -14.57 -0.40
C SER A 88 11.20 -14.35 -1.44
N LYS A 89 11.12 -15.11 -2.55
CA LYS A 89 11.90 -14.81 -3.77
C LYS A 89 11.55 -13.41 -4.28
N PRO A 90 12.52 -12.60 -4.74
CA PRO A 90 12.26 -11.24 -5.19
C PRO A 90 11.22 -11.15 -6.30
N VAL A 91 10.23 -10.28 -6.12
CA VAL A 91 9.28 -9.85 -7.15
C VAL A 91 9.47 -8.35 -7.31
N ALA A 92 10.23 -7.93 -8.33
CA ALA A 92 10.67 -6.54 -8.49
C ALA A 92 9.53 -5.51 -8.32
N ILE A 93 8.41 -5.73 -9.00
CA ILE A 93 7.24 -4.84 -8.97
C ILE A 93 6.59 -4.73 -7.58
N ALA A 94 6.83 -5.66 -6.66
CA ALA A 94 6.32 -5.58 -5.29
C ALA A 94 6.93 -4.44 -4.47
N LEU A 95 8.10 -3.91 -4.89
CA LEU A 95 8.69 -2.73 -4.28
C LEU A 95 7.96 -1.43 -4.62
N LEU A 96 7.22 -1.38 -5.74
CA LEU A 96 6.65 -0.14 -6.27
C LEU A 96 5.66 0.54 -5.30
N PRO A 97 4.68 -0.16 -4.69
CA PRO A 97 3.79 0.47 -3.72
C PRO A 97 4.55 1.09 -2.55
N TYR A 98 5.50 0.34 -1.98
CA TYR A 98 6.31 0.79 -0.85
C TYR A 98 7.22 1.98 -1.20
N ALA A 99 7.81 1.97 -2.40
CA ALA A 99 8.63 3.08 -2.89
C ALA A 99 7.79 4.35 -3.07
N ILE A 100 6.58 4.23 -3.62
CA ILE A 100 5.64 5.35 -3.76
C ILE A 100 5.24 5.89 -2.38
N PHE A 101 4.81 5.04 -1.43
CA PHE A 101 4.49 5.50 -0.08
C PHE A 101 5.69 6.18 0.59
N SER A 102 6.87 5.57 0.48
CA SER A 102 8.09 6.12 1.08
C SER A 102 8.51 7.44 0.46
N LEU A 103 8.28 7.66 -0.84
CA LEU A 103 8.48 8.95 -1.47
C LEU A 103 7.62 10.03 -0.81
N PHE A 104 6.30 9.81 -0.68
CA PHE A 104 5.41 10.79 -0.08
C PHE A 104 5.73 11.05 1.40
N HIS A 105 6.11 10.01 2.15
CA HIS A 105 6.54 10.14 3.54
C HIS A 105 7.87 10.89 3.66
N ALA A 106 8.87 10.55 2.85
CA ALA A 106 10.16 11.24 2.82
C ALA A 106 9.99 12.72 2.46
N LEU A 107 9.22 13.04 1.41
CA LEU A 107 8.96 14.43 1.02
C LEU A 107 8.22 15.21 2.10
N THR A 108 7.22 14.59 2.75
CA THR A 108 6.49 15.21 3.85
C THR A 108 7.42 15.48 5.02
N PHE A 109 8.24 14.49 5.41
CA PHE A 109 9.22 14.63 6.49
C PHE A 109 10.26 15.71 6.20
N SER A 110 10.82 15.73 4.98
CA SER A 110 11.73 16.77 4.52
C SER A 110 11.09 18.15 4.65
N ARG A 111 9.82 18.30 4.23
CA ARG A 111 9.10 19.58 4.33
C ARG A 111 8.85 20.01 5.77
N THR A 112 8.37 19.11 6.62
CA THR A 112 7.88 19.48 7.96
C THR A 112 8.96 19.48 9.04
N THR A 113 10.04 18.73 8.83
CA THR A 113 11.07 18.50 9.86
C THR A 113 12.43 19.02 9.44
N LEU A 114 12.90 18.71 8.23
CA LEU A 114 14.26 19.07 7.81
C LEU A 114 14.35 20.51 7.30
N MET A 115 13.45 20.91 6.40
CA MET A 115 13.49 22.25 5.81
C MET A 115 13.47 23.39 6.83
N PRO A 116 12.62 23.38 7.89
CA PRO A 116 12.63 24.45 8.89
C PRO A 116 13.93 24.57 9.70
N GLN A 117 14.80 23.56 9.69
CA GLN A 117 16.09 23.59 10.38
C GLN A 117 17.15 24.38 9.59
N PHE A 118 16.98 24.53 8.27
CA PHE A 118 17.98 25.11 7.38
C PHE A 118 17.44 26.26 6.54
N LEU A 119 16.11 26.42 6.45
CA LEU A 119 15.46 27.46 5.66
C LEU A 119 14.76 28.47 6.57
N PRO A 120 14.99 29.78 6.38
CA PRO A 120 14.31 30.80 7.17
C PRO A 120 12.80 30.78 6.89
N PRO A 121 11.94 31.02 7.89
CA PRO A 121 10.52 31.17 7.65
C PRO A 121 10.23 32.46 6.86
N GLY A 122 9.10 32.47 6.15
CA GLY A 122 8.61 33.66 5.47
C GLY A 122 7.94 34.63 6.44
N PRO A 123 7.73 35.90 6.02
CA PRO A 123 7.05 36.88 6.84
C PRO A 123 5.62 36.43 7.18
N PRO A 124 5.06 36.84 8.33
CA PRO A 124 3.67 36.60 8.68
C PRO A 124 2.70 37.16 7.63
N ALA A 125 1.59 36.44 7.39
CA ALA A 125 0.55 36.89 6.45
C ALA A 125 -0.33 38.03 7.02
N THR A 126 -0.35 38.18 8.33
CA THR A 126 -1.09 39.22 9.06
C THR A 126 -0.18 39.83 10.14
N ALA A 127 -0.42 41.09 10.52
CA ALA A 127 0.30 41.71 11.63
C ALA A 127 0.12 40.88 12.91
N GLY A 128 1.23 40.52 13.57
CA GLY A 128 1.24 39.65 14.75
C GLY A 128 0.96 38.16 14.48
N GLY A 129 0.81 37.75 13.23
CA GLY A 129 0.56 36.35 12.85
C GLY A 129 1.80 35.45 12.95
N PRO A 130 1.61 34.12 12.88
CA PRO A 130 2.73 33.19 12.82
C PRO A 130 3.52 33.35 11.49
N PRO A 131 4.82 33.07 11.49
CA PRO A 131 5.62 33.07 10.27
C PRO A 131 5.06 32.09 9.22
N THR A 132 5.17 32.46 7.95
CA THR A 132 4.71 31.58 6.87
C THR A 132 5.78 30.55 6.50
N PRO A 133 5.40 29.39 5.92
CA PRO A 133 6.40 28.43 5.44
C PRO A 133 7.28 29.01 4.34
N HIS A 134 8.56 28.65 4.33
CA HIS A 134 9.48 29.03 3.25
C HIS A 134 8.90 28.64 1.87
N PRO A 135 9.11 29.45 0.80
CA PRO A 135 8.54 29.19 -0.52
C PRO A 135 8.80 27.78 -1.08
N LEU A 136 10.00 27.22 -0.83
CA LEU A 136 10.33 25.83 -1.21
C LEU A 136 9.44 24.79 -0.51
N ALA A 137 9.18 24.97 0.80
CA ALA A 137 8.30 24.09 1.55
C ALA A 137 6.85 24.17 1.04
N LYS A 138 6.40 25.37 0.66
CA LYS A 138 5.08 25.58 0.02
C LYS A 138 4.99 24.89 -1.34
N ARG A 139 6.00 25.03 -2.21
CA ARG A 139 6.06 24.34 -3.51
C ARG A 139 6.03 22.82 -3.34
N LEU A 140 6.80 22.29 -2.40
CA LEU A 140 6.82 20.86 -2.13
C LEU A 140 5.46 20.36 -1.59
N GLN A 141 4.80 21.13 -0.72
CA GLN A 141 3.43 20.81 -0.28
C GLN A 141 2.44 20.75 -1.44
N LEU A 142 2.49 21.72 -2.34
CA LEU A 142 1.60 21.76 -3.50
C LEU A 142 1.85 20.55 -4.41
N TRP A 143 3.11 20.22 -4.68
CA TRP A 143 3.46 19.03 -5.46
C TRP A 143 2.95 17.74 -4.80
N VAL A 144 3.15 17.58 -3.48
CA VAL A 144 2.64 16.40 -2.75
C VAL A 144 1.12 16.31 -2.90
N LYS A 145 0.40 17.41 -2.67
CA LYS A 145 -1.07 17.44 -2.79
C LYS A 145 -1.55 17.14 -4.21
N SER A 146 -0.93 17.72 -5.23
CA SER A 146 -1.37 17.55 -6.62
C SER A 146 -1.11 16.15 -7.17
N ASN A 147 -0.15 15.42 -6.60
CA ASN A 147 0.25 14.10 -7.10
C ASN A 147 -0.22 12.92 -6.24
N TYR A 148 -0.66 13.17 -5.00
CA TYR A 148 -1.01 12.10 -4.06
C TYR A 148 -2.11 11.18 -4.60
N ASP A 149 -3.27 11.72 -4.99
CA ASP A 149 -4.40 10.90 -5.45
C ASP A 149 -4.07 10.09 -6.71
N SER A 150 -3.35 10.70 -7.67
CA SER A 150 -2.89 10.02 -8.88
C SER A 150 -1.92 8.88 -8.54
N ALA A 151 -1.02 9.10 -7.57
CA ALA A 151 -0.12 8.06 -7.10
C ALA A 151 -0.87 6.94 -6.37
N MET A 152 -1.88 7.24 -5.55
CA MET A 152 -2.69 6.23 -4.86
C MET A 152 -3.51 5.38 -5.85
N LYS A 153 -4.04 6.00 -6.91
CA LYS A 153 -4.67 5.29 -8.03
C LYS A 153 -3.67 4.36 -8.71
N LEU A 154 -2.47 4.85 -9.02
CA LEU A 154 -1.41 4.05 -9.62
C LEU A 154 -1.03 2.85 -8.74
N VAL A 155 -0.87 3.06 -7.43
CA VAL A 155 -0.59 1.98 -6.47
C VAL A 155 -1.68 0.91 -6.52
N ALA A 156 -2.95 1.30 -6.53
CA ALA A 156 -4.06 0.33 -6.60
C ALA A 156 -4.00 -0.54 -7.87
N PHE A 157 -3.69 0.04 -9.04
CA PHE A 157 -3.48 -0.75 -10.26
C PHE A 157 -2.22 -1.62 -10.22
N ILE A 158 -1.13 -1.11 -9.65
CA ILE A 158 0.10 -1.89 -9.45
C ILE A 158 -0.17 -3.10 -8.55
N GLU A 159 -0.94 -2.95 -7.47
CA GLU A 159 -1.33 -4.06 -6.60
C GLU A 159 -2.09 -5.13 -7.36
N LEU A 160 -3.05 -4.76 -8.22
CA LEU A 160 -3.72 -5.75 -9.09
C LEU A 160 -2.76 -6.39 -10.11
N GLY A 161 -1.82 -5.63 -10.65
CA GLY A 161 -0.77 -6.14 -11.53
C GLY A 161 0.18 -7.13 -10.84
N ILE A 162 0.52 -6.88 -9.56
CA ILE A 162 1.30 -7.82 -8.75
C ILE A 162 0.51 -9.12 -8.55
N LEU A 163 -0.80 -9.04 -8.25
CA LEU A 163 -1.66 -10.21 -8.11
C LEU A 163 -1.63 -11.07 -9.39
N LEU A 164 -1.82 -10.45 -10.56
CA LEU A 164 -1.70 -11.14 -11.84
C LEU A 164 -0.33 -11.80 -12.00
N ARG A 165 0.76 -11.06 -11.75
CA ARG A 165 2.13 -11.58 -11.88
C ARG A 165 2.36 -12.80 -10.99
N VAL A 166 1.90 -12.79 -9.73
CA VAL A 166 2.16 -13.91 -8.80
C VAL A 166 1.28 -15.13 -9.08
N VAL A 167 0.09 -14.93 -9.67
CA VAL A 167 -0.74 -16.02 -10.19
C VAL A 167 -0.05 -16.68 -11.38
N LEU A 168 0.38 -15.89 -12.37
CA LEU A 168 1.14 -16.40 -13.51
C LEU A 168 2.45 -17.07 -13.07
N GLY A 169 3.14 -16.49 -12.09
CA GLY A 169 4.32 -17.07 -11.49
C GLY A 169 4.05 -18.36 -10.72
N ALA A 170 2.86 -18.58 -10.18
CA ALA A 170 2.49 -19.86 -9.58
C ALA A 170 2.23 -20.93 -10.65
N ILE A 171 1.51 -20.57 -11.72
CA ILE A 171 1.22 -21.46 -12.86
C ILE A 171 2.52 -21.90 -13.57
N THR A 172 3.49 -20.99 -13.66
CA THR A 172 4.80 -21.24 -14.28
C THR A 172 5.88 -21.69 -13.28
N PHE A 173 5.53 -21.96 -12.02
CA PHE A 173 6.44 -22.40 -10.95
C PHE A 173 7.61 -21.43 -10.64
N GLN A 174 7.46 -20.15 -10.98
CA GLN A 174 8.42 -19.07 -10.70
C GLN A 174 8.30 -18.49 -9.28
N ASN A 175 7.18 -18.71 -8.58
CA ASN A 175 7.02 -18.44 -7.14
C ASN A 175 6.30 -19.58 -6.44
N SER A 176 6.35 -19.58 -5.10
CA SER A 176 5.56 -20.53 -4.28
C SER A 176 4.07 -20.42 -4.62
N LEU A 177 3.36 -21.55 -4.64
CA LEU A 177 1.91 -21.62 -4.81
C LEU A 177 1.15 -20.88 -3.69
N LEU A 178 1.79 -20.65 -2.54
CA LEU A 178 1.22 -19.85 -1.45
C LEU A 178 1.24 -18.34 -1.71
N THR A 179 2.12 -17.86 -2.60
CA THR A 179 2.28 -16.44 -2.92
C THR A 179 0.97 -15.79 -3.41
N PRO A 180 0.27 -16.33 -4.43
CA PRO A 180 -1.00 -15.75 -4.86
C PRO A 180 -2.08 -15.81 -3.78
N LEU A 181 -2.10 -16.83 -2.91
CA LEU A 181 -3.10 -16.92 -1.84
C LEU A 181 -2.91 -15.81 -0.80
N PHE A 182 -1.68 -15.64 -0.32
CA PHE A 182 -1.34 -14.59 0.65
C PHE A 182 -1.58 -13.19 0.06
N TYR A 183 -1.16 -12.99 -1.20
CA TYR A 183 -1.31 -11.71 -1.88
C TYR A 183 -2.77 -11.38 -2.23
N ALA A 184 -3.57 -12.37 -2.64
CA ALA A 184 -5.01 -12.20 -2.85
C ALA A 184 -5.70 -11.75 -1.57
N HIS A 185 -5.36 -12.35 -0.41
CA HIS A 185 -5.93 -11.95 0.87
C HIS A 185 -5.61 -10.49 1.21
N PHE A 186 -4.37 -10.05 0.96
CA PHE A 186 -3.98 -8.66 1.08
C PHE A 186 -4.80 -7.74 0.16
N VAL A 187 -4.95 -8.06 -1.13
CA VAL A 187 -5.78 -7.26 -2.05
C VAL A 187 -7.24 -7.20 -1.60
N ARG A 188 -7.78 -8.30 -1.06
CA ARG A 188 -9.12 -8.32 -0.47
C ARG A 188 -9.24 -7.37 0.73
N GLN A 189 -8.25 -7.36 1.63
CA GLN A 189 -8.23 -6.41 2.73
C GLN A 189 -8.18 -4.96 2.22
N ARG A 190 -7.34 -4.69 1.21
CA ARG A 190 -7.27 -3.40 0.52
C ARG A 190 -8.61 -3.00 -0.10
N PHE A 191 -9.35 -3.93 -0.69
CA PHE A 191 -10.68 -3.66 -1.25
C PHE A 191 -11.66 -3.10 -0.20
N TYR A 192 -11.61 -3.56 1.05
CA TYR A 192 -12.46 -3.01 2.11
C TYR A 192 -12.02 -1.60 2.55
N GLN A 193 -10.72 -1.33 2.55
CA GLN A 193 -10.16 -0.12 3.19
C GLN A 193 -9.90 1.02 2.21
N SER A 194 -9.66 0.72 0.93
CA SER A 194 -9.21 1.68 -0.07
C SER A 194 -10.26 1.89 -1.16
N ALA A 195 -10.76 3.12 -1.27
CA ALA A 195 -11.61 3.52 -2.40
C ALA A 195 -10.88 3.38 -3.74
N PHE A 196 -9.57 3.69 -3.78
CA PHE A 196 -8.75 3.52 -4.97
C PHE A 196 -8.70 2.07 -5.44
N THR A 197 -8.57 1.12 -4.51
CA THR A 197 -8.57 -0.32 -4.82
C THR A 197 -9.93 -0.77 -5.33
N ARG A 198 -11.03 -0.30 -4.73
CA ARG A 198 -12.39 -0.59 -5.25
C ARG A 198 -12.57 -0.07 -6.67
N THR A 199 -12.16 1.16 -6.95
CA THR A 199 -12.22 1.73 -8.30
C THR A 199 -11.35 0.94 -9.28
N ALA A 200 -10.11 0.62 -8.92
CA ALA A 200 -9.22 -0.16 -9.77
C ALA A 200 -9.80 -1.55 -10.09
N VAL A 201 -10.36 -2.24 -9.08
CA VAL A 201 -11.04 -3.53 -9.27
C VAL A 201 -12.24 -3.39 -10.20
N SER A 202 -13.08 -2.38 -10.00
CA SER A 202 -14.24 -2.11 -10.87
C SER A 202 -13.83 -1.85 -12.32
N VAL A 203 -12.78 -1.06 -12.54
CA VAL A 203 -12.23 -0.76 -13.87
C VAL A 203 -11.70 -2.03 -14.53
N VAL A 204 -10.85 -2.80 -13.84
CA VAL A 204 -10.30 -4.06 -14.37
C VAL A 204 -11.41 -5.07 -14.66
N TYR A 205 -12.38 -5.20 -13.76
CA TYR A 205 -13.57 -6.04 -13.97
C TYR A 205 -14.31 -5.63 -15.23
N GLY A 206 -14.61 -4.34 -15.42
CA GLY A 206 -15.32 -3.86 -16.61
C GLY A 206 -14.59 -4.14 -17.91
N TYR A 207 -13.26 -3.99 -17.93
CA TYR A 207 -12.46 -4.34 -19.11
C TYR A 207 -12.52 -5.84 -19.43
N ILE A 208 -12.39 -6.71 -18.43
CA ILE A 208 -12.44 -8.16 -18.64
C ILE A 208 -13.85 -8.59 -19.04
N ASP A 209 -14.88 -8.07 -18.39
CA ASP A 209 -16.28 -8.41 -18.67
C ASP A 209 -16.65 -8.02 -20.11
N ASN A 210 -16.32 -6.80 -20.54
CA ASN A 210 -16.52 -6.36 -21.92
C ASN A 210 -15.73 -7.20 -22.92
N PHE A 211 -14.49 -7.58 -22.59
CA PHE A 211 -13.67 -8.41 -23.45
C PHE A 211 -14.26 -9.82 -23.60
N VAL A 212 -14.64 -10.47 -22.50
CA VAL A 212 -15.19 -11.84 -22.48
C VAL A 212 -16.54 -11.91 -23.18
N ARG A 213 -17.40 -10.89 -23.02
CA ARG A 213 -18.75 -10.84 -23.60
C ARG A 213 -18.80 -10.32 -25.03
N LYS A 214 -17.65 -9.98 -25.64
CA LYS A 214 -17.58 -9.52 -27.02
C LYS A 214 -18.22 -10.55 -27.97
N PRO A 215 -19.06 -10.13 -28.95
CA PRO A 215 -19.60 -11.03 -29.96
C PRO A 215 -18.49 -11.80 -30.68
N GLY A 216 -18.68 -13.11 -30.84
CA GLY A 216 -17.70 -14.03 -31.45
C GLY A 216 -16.84 -14.81 -30.45
N ASN A 217 -16.86 -14.46 -29.16
CA ASN A 217 -16.20 -15.27 -28.14
C ASN A 217 -17.00 -16.55 -27.83
N PRO A 218 -16.32 -17.66 -27.47
CA PRO A 218 -17.00 -18.92 -27.20
C PRO A 218 -17.80 -18.85 -25.89
N PRO A 219 -19.01 -19.45 -25.82
CA PRO A 219 -19.86 -19.42 -24.61
C PRO A 219 -19.17 -19.93 -23.34
N VAL A 220 -18.21 -20.85 -23.50
CA VAL A 220 -17.42 -21.38 -22.37
C VAL A 220 -16.62 -20.28 -21.64
N ALA A 221 -16.14 -19.25 -22.35
CA ALA A 221 -15.40 -18.15 -21.73
C ALA A 221 -16.30 -17.33 -20.80
N ILE A 222 -17.55 -17.07 -21.22
CA ILE A 222 -18.57 -16.39 -20.40
C ILE A 222 -18.89 -17.23 -19.16
N ASN A 223 -19.13 -18.53 -19.34
CA ASN A 223 -19.43 -19.44 -18.23
C ASN A 223 -18.29 -19.51 -17.19
N ILE A 224 -17.04 -19.55 -17.63
CA ILE A 224 -15.87 -19.53 -16.74
C ILE A 224 -15.79 -18.20 -15.99
N TRP A 225 -15.99 -17.09 -16.69
CA TRP A 225 -15.97 -15.76 -16.11
C TRP A 225 -17.08 -15.56 -15.06
N ASP A 226 -18.31 -15.99 -15.34
CA ASP A 226 -19.43 -15.90 -14.41
C ASP A 226 -19.18 -16.75 -13.15
N LYS A 227 -18.62 -17.96 -13.29
CA LYS A 227 -18.24 -18.79 -12.14
C LYS A 227 -17.11 -18.15 -11.32
N PHE A 228 -16.07 -17.64 -11.98
CA PHE A 228 -14.97 -16.96 -11.31
C PHE A 228 -15.45 -15.75 -10.51
N THR A 229 -16.25 -14.89 -11.14
CA THR A 229 -16.78 -13.67 -10.53
C THR A 229 -17.72 -14.00 -9.37
N MET A 230 -18.54 -15.05 -9.48
CA MET A 230 -19.37 -15.53 -8.38
C MET A 230 -18.52 -15.95 -7.16
N VAL A 231 -17.49 -16.76 -7.36
CA VAL A 231 -16.60 -17.24 -6.27
C VAL A 231 -15.87 -16.08 -5.63
N VAL A 232 -15.27 -15.19 -6.43
CA VAL A 232 -14.54 -14.02 -5.93
C VAL A 232 -15.47 -13.07 -5.18
N SER A 233 -16.67 -12.79 -5.72
CA SER A 233 -17.64 -11.90 -5.07
C SER A 233 -18.14 -12.48 -3.75
N ARG A 234 -18.38 -13.81 -3.67
CA ARG A 234 -18.76 -14.47 -2.42
C ARG A 234 -17.65 -14.40 -1.38
N TRP A 235 -16.40 -14.64 -1.80
CA TRP A 235 -15.24 -14.55 -0.92
C TRP A 235 -14.92 -13.11 -0.48
N ALA A 236 -15.12 -12.13 -1.35
CA ALA A 236 -15.01 -10.71 -1.04
C ALA A 236 -16.23 -10.17 -0.27
N GLY A 237 -17.37 -10.87 -0.29
CA GLY A 237 -18.57 -10.51 0.46
C GLY A 237 -18.61 -11.05 1.89
N SER A 238 -17.79 -12.06 2.22
CA SER A 238 -17.72 -12.60 3.58
C SER A 238 -17.07 -11.59 4.54
N THR A 239 -17.88 -10.84 5.28
CA THR A 239 -17.37 -9.79 6.16
C THR A 239 -16.57 -10.38 7.33
N LEU A 240 -15.42 -9.75 7.65
CA LEU A 240 -14.71 -9.95 8.93
C LEU A 240 -15.30 -9.08 10.06
N ALA A 241 -16.45 -8.44 9.83
CA ALA A 241 -17.19 -7.64 10.80
C ALA A 241 -18.39 -8.43 11.36
N PRO A 242 -18.79 -8.21 12.63
CA PRO A 242 -19.93 -8.88 13.20
C PRO A 242 -21.20 -8.36 12.52
N GLN A 243 -22.14 -9.26 12.25
CA GLN A 243 -23.55 -8.91 12.17
C GLN A 243 -23.87 -8.02 13.38
N GLN A 244 -24.28 -6.77 13.13
CA GLN A 244 -24.93 -5.99 14.18
C GLN A 244 -26.09 -6.85 14.71
N PRO A 245 -26.22 -7.06 16.02
CA PRO A 245 -27.44 -7.65 16.54
C PRO A 245 -28.59 -6.77 16.05
N ALA A 246 -29.58 -7.38 15.40
CA ALA A 246 -30.82 -6.71 15.05
C ALA A 246 -31.31 -5.96 16.29
N GLY A 247 -31.57 -4.66 16.14
CA GLY A 247 -31.90 -3.76 17.24
C GLY A 247 -32.95 -4.38 18.14
N GLY A 248 -32.53 -4.80 19.34
CA GLY A 248 -33.43 -5.21 20.40
C GLY A 248 -34.31 -4.03 20.75
N ALA A 249 -35.62 -4.23 20.62
CA ALA A 249 -36.65 -3.25 20.95
C ALA A 249 -36.38 -2.62 22.32
N ARG A 250 -36.38 -1.29 22.37
CA ARG A 250 -36.53 -0.55 23.62
C ARG A 250 -37.91 -0.90 24.19
N ALA A 251 -37.93 -1.72 25.23
CA ALA A 251 -39.07 -1.75 26.15
C ALA A 251 -38.99 -0.51 27.03
N GLN A 252 -40.17 0.07 27.25
CA GLN A 252 -40.46 1.33 27.94
C GLN A 252 -40.06 1.30 29.42
#